data_AF-A0A7V8PDZ8-F1
#
_entry.id   AF-A0A7V8PDZ8-F1
#
_cell.length_a   1.000
_cell.length_b   1.000
_cell.length_c   1.000
_cell.angle_alpha   90.00
_cell.angle_beta   90.00
_cell.angle_gamma   90.00
#
_symmetry.space_group_name_H-M   'P 1'
#
loop_
_entity.id
_entity.type
_entity.pdbx_description
1 polymer ?
#
loop_
_entity_poly.entity_id
_entity_poly.type
_entity_poly.pdbx_seq_one_letter_code
_entity_poly.pdbx_strand_id
1 'polypeptide(L)'
;MELFQSIAEAISLYRYIFWPLLVLMTLVLVFIRWWDQVSYFFLNLMSSLPLIGHVSRLSRANEPRRQGTGKLAWYPAEEAICAKYWQYYKTSNLDADFYLRCVNYLNKVDERGRKPTGVILWGCSVVLVLLEAFIFALVLSPFIASNISANQAEFSAIVISVLIGVVLVPATHLMGSELHKNTLLKKIRYWYSEARHSGSAKGLSKNHEISLENTRLDDNDPNYIQMLNRVTHNVHVKPQYWATAVALALIIFFSVGAYLVRAATINAMDTQAVNGSPFSQVVQTSDASPFDLPTGAAADNVRADTQASQEITDNRVFASKLTFIILSVIFVGVQLIGILIGIYRSFAGIESKAAAKYIGNFSGSEEFASWHAMRRERVERDGQEKLTALQNRLMMKRTNGQSEPLTTLPTFDDYISGKLRDKARSNAELNAHLQATSEPVQPKASIAQPVVQPIEPVPVETVSQPVAHVQTPPVVDAVSVAQPVAAQASTAETDDEKQRIHELGDLTLFSEEELQLIADDLGLPLASLQKRQRVQALLNKARPKENV
;
A
#
# COMPACT_ATOMS: atom_id res chain seq x y z
N MET A 1 22.66 -27.78 -19.75
CA MET A 1 21.80 -28.57 -20.65
C MET A 1 21.35 -29.87 -19.98
N GLU A 2 22.27 -30.75 -19.57
CA GLU A 2 21.91 -32.06 -19.01
C GLU A 2 21.01 -31.98 -17.76
N LEU A 3 21.12 -30.93 -16.95
CA LEU A 3 20.25 -30.75 -15.78
C LEU A 3 18.79 -30.44 -16.19
N PHE A 4 18.57 -29.69 -17.28
CA PHE A 4 17.23 -29.50 -17.85
C PHE A 4 16.68 -30.77 -18.50
N GLN A 5 17.52 -31.58 -19.14
CA GLN A 5 17.12 -32.91 -19.63
C GLN A 5 16.81 -33.85 -18.47
N SER A 6 17.63 -33.89 -17.42
CA SER A 6 17.40 -34.71 -16.22
C SER A 6 16.12 -34.29 -15.46
N ILE A 7 15.82 -32.98 -15.39
CA ILE A 7 14.54 -32.49 -14.86
C ILE A 7 13.38 -32.89 -15.78
N ALA A 8 13.51 -32.78 -17.11
CA ALA A 8 12.46 -33.19 -18.05
C ALA A 8 12.22 -34.72 -18.02
N GLU A 9 13.28 -35.51 -17.93
CA GLU A 9 13.25 -36.96 -17.74
C GLU A 9 12.59 -37.30 -16.40
N ALA A 10 13.01 -36.70 -15.28
CA ALA A 10 12.38 -36.92 -13.98
C ALA A 10 10.88 -36.52 -13.98
N ILE A 11 10.52 -35.39 -14.61
CA ILE A 11 9.11 -34.96 -14.76
C ILE A 11 8.32 -35.94 -15.65
N SER A 12 8.92 -36.53 -16.68
CA SER A 12 8.25 -37.51 -17.54
C SER A 12 8.13 -38.90 -16.88
N LEU A 13 9.17 -39.36 -16.18
CA LEU A 13 9.24 -40.60 -15.42
C LEU A 13 8.24 -40.58 -14.26
N TYR A 14 8.26 -39.51 -13.46
CA TYR A 14 7.36 -39.30 -12.33
C TYR A 14 6.09 -38.51 -12.70
N ARG A 15 5.69 -38.46 -13.98
CA ARG A 15 4.54 -37.65 -14.46
C ARG A 15 3.25 -37.90 -13.67
N TYR A 16 3.03 -39.15 -13.26
CA TYR A 16 1.87 -39.60 -12.49
C TYR A 16 1.87 -39.15 -11.02
N ILE A 17 2.99 -38.62 -10.52
CA ILE A 17 3.12 -38.02 -9.19
C ILE A 17 3.21 -36.50 -9.33
N PHE A 18 4.05 -36.02 -10.27
CA PHE A 18 4.32 -34.60 -10.49
C PHE A 18 3.06 -33.81 -10.90
N TRP A 19 2.28 -34.30 -11.87
CA TRP A 19 1.07 -33.60 -12.30
C TRP A 19 -0.02 -33.54 -11.22
N PRO A 20 -0.39 -34.63 -10.51
CA PRO A 20 -1.31 -34.55 -9.38
C PRO A 20 -0.81 -33.65 -8.24
N LEU A 21 0.50 -33.61 -7.96
CA LEU A 21 1.07 -32.73 -6.94
C LEU A 21 1.01 -31.25 -7.35
N LEU A 22 1.28 -30.93 -8.62
CA LEU A 22 1.14 -29.57 -9.17
C LEU A 22 -0.33 -29.13 -9.18
N VAL A 23 -1.26 -30.01 -9.57
CA VAL A 23 -2.72 -29.78 -9.48
C VAL A 23 -3.15 -29.58 -8.03
N LEU A 24 -2.67 -30.39 -7.09
CA LEU A 24 -2.93 -30.21 -5.66
C LEU A 24 -2.42 -28.86 -5.15
N MET A 25 -1.17 -28.49 -5.47
CA MET A 25 -0.56 -27.23 -5.04
C MET A 25 -1.32 -26.02 -5.60
N THR A 26 -1.68 -26.04 -6.89
CA THR A 26 -2.45 -24.96 -7.52
C THR A 26 -3.88 -24.88 -6.97
N LEU A 27 -4.54 -26.01 -6.71
CA LEU A 27 -5.86 -26.07 -6.08
C LEU A 27 -5.82 -25.56 -4.63
N VAL A 28 -4.78 -25.87 -3.86
CA VAL A 28 -4.52 -25.30 -2.52
C VAL A 28 -4.29 -23.79 -2.59
N LEU A 29 -3.49 -23.31 -3.54
CA LEU A 29 -3.29 -21.87 -3.76
C LEU A 29 -4.59 -21.15 -4.14
N VAL A 30 -5.45 -21.76 -4.95
CA VAL A 30 -6.80 -21.25 -5.25
C VAL A 30 -7.67 -21.20 -4.01
N PHE A 31 -7.72 -22.27 -3.20
CA PHE A 31 -8.46 -22.29 -1.93
C PHE A 31 -7.99 -21.20 -0.95
N ILE A 32 -6.68 -21.02 -0.78
CA ILE A 32 -6.12 -19.95 0.06
C ILE A 32 -6.51 -18.57 -0.50
N ARG A 33 -6.44 -18.39 -1.82
CA ARG A 33 -6.74 -17.12 -2.49
C ARG A 33 -8.23 -16.76 -2.53
N TRP A 34 -9.13 -17.74 -2.40
CA TRP A 34 -10.60 -17.58 -2.46
C TRP A 34 -11.30 -17.99 -1.14
N TRP A 35 -10.54 -18.07 -0.04
CA TRP A 35 -10.98 -18.69 1.22
C TRP A 35 -12.31 -18.16 1.78
N ASP A 36 -12.61 -16.87 1.65
CA ASP A 36 -13.86 -16.27 2.13
C ASP A 36 -15.12 -16.73 1.36
N GLN A 37 -14.96 -17.20 0.11
CA GLN A 37 -16.04 -17.82 -0.66
C GLN A 37 -16.18 -19.30 -0.32
N VAL A 38 -15.04 -19.98 -0.15
CA VAL A 38 -14.94 -21.42 0.13
C VAL A 38 -15.47 -21.73 1.53
N SER A 39 -15.06 -20.96 2.54
CA SER A 39 -15.53 -21.09 3.92
C SER A 39 -17.03 -20.77 4.06
N TYR A 40 -17.55 -19.80 3.32
CA TYR A 40 -18.99 -19.53 3.23
C TYR A 40 -19.77 -20.69 2.57
N PHE A 41 -19.27 -21.21 1.45
CA PHE A 41 -19.87 -22.37 0.78
C PHE A 41 -19.89 -23.60 1.71
N PHE A 42 -18.78 -23.90 2.39
CA PHE A 42 -18.74 -24.97 3.37
C PHE A 42 -19.60 -24.71 4.61
N LEU A 43 -19.79 -23.45 5.07
CA LEU A 43 -20.77 -23.14 6.11
C LEU A 43 -22.20 -23.48 5.66
N ASN A 44 -22.59 -23.08 4.45
CA ASN A 44 -23.91 -23.38 3.90
C ASN A 44 -24.13 -24.89 3.73
N LEU A 45 -23.16 -25.60 3.14
CA LEU A 45 -23.19 -27.05 2.96
C LEU A 45 -23.24 -27.80 4.29
N MET A 46 -22.35 -27.46 5.23
CA MET A 46 -22.34 -28.06 6.57
C MET A 46 -23.53 -27.63 7.43
N SER A 47 -24.32 -26.64 7.02
CA SER A 47 -25.58 -26.28 7.69
C SER A 47 -26.79 -27.04 7.12
N SER A 48 -26.79 -27.38 5.83
CA SER A 48 -27.88 -28.12 5.18
C SER A 48 -27.83 -29.64 5.35
N LEU A 49 -26.66 -30.24 5.64
CA LEU A 49 -26.52 -31.69 5.82
C LEU A 49 -27.51 -32.26 6.86
N PRO A 50 -28.38 -33.23 6.49
CA PRO A 50 -29.56 -33.58 7.30
C PRO A 50 -29.23 -34.28 8.62
N LEU A 51 -28.16 -35.09 8.66
CA LEU A 51 -27.76 -35.91 9.82
C LEU A 51 -26.71 -35.23 10.72
N ILE A 52 -25.64 -34.72 10.11
CA ILE A 52 -24.43 -34.22 10.78
C ILE A 52 -24.40 -32.68 10.85
N GLY A 53 -25.17 -32.00 10.00
CA GLY A 53 -25.05 -30.56 9.79
C GLY A 53 -25.45 -29.70 10.99
N HIS A 54 -25.03 -28.43 10.97
CA HIS A 54 -25.23 -27.48 12.06
C HIS A 54 -26.71 -27.36 12.49
N VAL A 55 -27.65 -27.25 11.55
CA VAL A 55 -29.10 -27.23 11.86
C VAL A 55 -29.53 -28.53 12.56
N SER A 56 -29.06 -29.69 12.08
CA SER A 56 -29.37 -30.99 12.69
C SER A 56 -28.82 -31.11 14.11
N ARG A 57 -27.56 -30.70 14.33
CA ARG A 57 -26.90 -30.75 15.64
C ARG A 57 -27.52 -29.76 16.63
N LEU A 58 -27.72 -28.51 16.23
CA LEU A 58 -28.31 -27.46 17.08
C LEU A 58 -29.76 -27.76 17.43
N SER A 59 -30.54 -28.42 16.55
CA SER A 59 -31.90 -28.88 16.87
C SER A 59 -31.99 -29.91 18.01
N ARG A 60 -30.87 -30.43 18.52
CA ARG A 60 -30.80 -31.37 19.65
C ARG A 60 -30.53 -30.69 20.99
N ALA A 61 -30.29 -29.37 21.02
CA ALA A 61 -30.14 -28.62 22.25
C ALA A 61 -31.53 -28.35 22.87
N ASN A 62 -31.71 -28.76 24.11
CA ASN A 62 -32.98 -28.63 24.86
C ASN A 62 -32.98 -27.43 25.82
N GLU A 63 -32.16 -26.42 25.53
CA GLU A 63 -32.08 -25.19 26.34
C GLU A 63 -33.37 -24.35 26.18
N PRO A 64 -33.81 -23.65 27.26
CA PRO A 64 -34.94 -22.72 27.21
C PRO A 64 -34.58 -21.43 26.47
N ARG A 65 -35.58 -20.59 26.16
CA ARG A 65 -35.30 -19.22 25.71
C ARG A 65 -34.72 -18.40 26.86
N ARG A 66 -33.78 -17.52 26.53
CA ARG A 66 -33.22 -16.49 27.41
C ARG A 66 -33.29 -15.13 26.72
N GLN A 67 -33.26 -14.03 27.48
CA GLN A 67 -32.97 -12.74 26.87
C GLN A 67 -31.55 -12.79 26.27
N GLY A 68 -31.43 -12.39 25.00
CA GLY A 68 -30.18 -12.40 24.26
C GLY A 68 -30.01 -11.14 23.42
N THR A 69 -29.37 -11.30 22.26
CA THR A 69 -29.16 -10.25 21.26
C THR A 69 -30.39 -9.35 21.04
N GLY A 70 -30.22 -8.03 21.14
CA GLY A 70 -31.31 -7.07 20.92
C GLY A 70 -32.44 -7.08 21.96
N LYS A 71 -32.24 -7.65 23.15
CA LYS A 71 -33.23 -7.87 24.23
C LYS A 71 -34.37 -8.86 23.91
N LEU A 72 -34.38 -9.47 22.73
CA LEU A 72 -35.35 -10.50 22.36
C LEU A 72 -35.09 -11.82 23.09
N ALA A 73 -36.12 -12.67 23.18
CA ALA A 73 -36.03 -14.00 23.77
C ALA A 73 -35.56 -15.01 22.71
N TRP A 74 -34.31 -15.46 22.81
CA TRP A 74 -33.66 -16.38 21.88
C TRP A 74 -33.45 -17.75 22.51
N TYR A 75 -33.59 -18.83 21.73
CA TYR A 75 -32.92 -20.09 22.05
C TYR A 75 -31.41 -19.94 21.78
N PRO A 76 -30.53 -20.45 22.66
CA PRO A 76 -29.09 -20.46 22.41
C PRO A 76 -28.70 -21.15 21.10
N ALA A 77 -29.50 -22.10 20.62
CA ALA A 77 -29.37 -22.74 19.31
C ALA A 77 -29.63 -21.77 18.13
N GLU A 78 -30.63 -20.88 18.24
CA GLU A 78 -30.90 -19.82 17.25
C GLU A 78 -29.76 -18.81 17.25
N GLU A 79 -29.37 -18.30 18.42
CA GLU A 79 -28.27 -17.34 18.58
C GLU A 79 -26.94 -17.90 18.04
N ALA A 80 -26.67 -19.21 18.21
CA ALA A 80 -25.47 -19.87 17.71
C ALA A 80 -25.43 -20.07 16.18
N ILE A 81 -26.58 -20.19 15.49
CA ILE A 81 -26.60 -20.21 14.02
C ILE A 81 -26.55 -18.79 13.45
N CYS A 82 -27.30 -17.84 14.01
CA CYS A 82 -27.25 -16.43 13.62
C CYS A 82 -25.83 -15.84 13.80
N ALA A 83 -25.12 -16.18 14.88
CA ALA A 83 -23.73 -15.75 15.10
C ALA A 83 -22.76 -16.20 14.00
N LYS A 84 -23.01 -17.34 13.33
CA LYS A 84 -22.17 -17.81 12.21
C LYS A 84 -22.39 -16.98 10.94
N TYR A 85 -23.64 -16.73 10.58
CA TYR A 85 -23.97 -15.91 9.41
C TYR A 85 -23.58 -14.43 9.62
N TRP A 86 -23.72 -13.91 10.85
CA TRP A 86 -23.30 -12.56 11.24
C TRP A 86 -21.83 -12.26 10.94
N GLN A 87 -20.92 -13.24 11.00
CA GLN A 87 -19.50 -13.03 10.66
C GLN A 87 -19.32 -12.63 9.18
N TYR A 88 -20.06 -13.28 8.27
CA TYR A 88 -20.05 -12.99 6.82
C TYR A 88 -20.90 -11.76 6.47
N TYR A 89 -21.93 -11.47 7.27
CA TYR A 89 -22.70 -10.24 7.14
C TYR A 89 -21.83 -9.02 7.47
N LYS A 90 -21.14 -9.03 8.63
CA LYS A 90 -20.24 -7.96 9.07
C LYS A 90 -19.15 -7.63 8.05
N THR A 91 -18.57 -8.62 7.38
CA THR A 91 -17.54 -8.41 6.34
C THR A 91 -18.12 -7.98 4.99
N SER A 92 -19.43 -8.14 4.78
CA SER A 92 -20.13 -7.69 3.58
C SER A 92 -20.76 -6.30 3.74
N ASN A 93 -20.99 -5.84 4.98
CA ASN A 93 -21.57 -4.53 5.30
C ASN A 93 -20.56 -3.37 5.11
N LEU A 94 -20.26 -3.08 3.84
CA LEU A 94 -19.39 -2.00 3.40
C LEU A 94 -20.18 -1.11 2.43
N ASP A 95 -20.36 0.15 2.78
CA ASP A 95 -21.28 1.06 2.11
C ASP A 95 -20.57 2.03 1.14
N ALA A 96 -21.35 2.75 0.33
CA ALA A 96 -20.85 3.72 -0.66
C ALA A 96 -19.87 4.74 -0.05
N ASP A 97 -20.12 5.21 1.18
CA ASP A 97 -19.20 6.15 1.85
C ASP A 97 -17.86 5.50 2.23
N PHE A 98 -17.79 4.19 2.51
CA PHE A 98 -16.52 3.53 2.76
C PHE A 98 -15.61 3.53 1.52
N TYR A 99 -16.19 3.35 0.32
CA TYR A 99 -15.48 3.55 -0.94
C TYR A 99 -15.00 5.01 -1.07
N LEU A 100 -15.87 5.99 -0.82
CA LEU A 100 -15.51 7.42 -0.89
C LEU A 100 -14.42 7.79 0.12
N ARG A 101 -14.39 7.21 1.33
CA ARG A 101 -13.31 7.38 2.30
C ARG A 101 -12.00 6.76 1.81
N CYS A 102 -12.03 5.54 1.26
CA CYS A 102 -10.84 4.93 0.64
C CYS A 102 -10.30 5.77 -0.52
N VAL A 103 -11.19 6.36 -1.34
CA VAL A 103 -10.82 7.20 -2.48
C VAL A 103 -10.27 8.56 -2.02
N ASN A 104 -10.90 9.22 -1.05
CA ASN A 104 -10.39 10.45 -0.42
C ASN A 104 -8.98 10.21 0.15
N TYR A 105 -8.79 9.11 0.90
CA TYR A 105 -7.48 8.75 1.45
C TYR A 105 -6.42 8.59 0.34
N LEU A 106 -6.67 7.79 -0.70
CA LEU A 106 -5.71 7.59 -1.80
C LEU A 106 -5.45 8.85 -2.61
N ASN A 107 -6.45 9.70 -2.84
CA ASN A 107 -6.28 11.00 -3.49
C ASN A 107 -5.33 11.90 -2.68
N LYS A 108 -5.50 11.97 -1.35
CA LYS A 108 -4.69 12.81 -0.44
C LYS A 108 -3.21 12.39 -0.35
N VAL A 109 -2.87 11.14 -0.68
CA VAL A 109 -1.48 10.65 -0.74
C VAL A 109 -0.89 10.70 -2.16
N ASP A 110 -1.68 11.07 -3.16
CA ASP A 110 -1.31 10.95 -4.59
C ASP A 110 -1.01 9.50 -5.01
N GLU A 111 -1.78 8.55 -4.44
CA GLU A 111 -1.63 7.09 -4.68
C GLU A 111 -2.87 6.45 -5.32
N ARG A 112 -3.82 7.25 -5.82
CA ARG A 112 -4.97 6.78 -6.60
C ARG A 112 -4.49 6.01 -7.83
N GLY A 113 -5.14 4.89 -8.15
CA GLY A 113 -4.82 4.05 -9.32
C GLY A 113 -3.57 3.17 -9.18
N ARG A 114 -2.70 3.41 -8.18
CA ARG A 114 -1.62 2.47 -7.85
C ARG A 114 -2.20 1.13 -7.40
N LYS A 115 -1.54 0.05 -7.80
CA LYS A 115 -1.86 -1.32 -7.38
C LYS A 115 -0.61 -1.99 -6.83
N PRO A 116 -0.70 -2.80 -5.76
CA PRO A 116 0.46 -3.45 -5.17
C PRO A 116 1.14 -4.38 -6.18
N THR A 117 2.43 -4.67 -5.99
CA THR A 117 3.13 -5.73 -6.75
C THR A 117 2.42 -7.07 -6.56
N GLY A 118 1.68 -7.50 -7.59
CA GLY A 118 1.02 -8.81 -7.61
C GLY A 118 2.03 -9.95 -7.73
N VAL A 119 1.63 -11.14 -7.26
CA VAL A 119 2.50 -12.33 -7.17
C VAL A 119 3.13 -12.71 -8.52
N ILE A 120 2.38 -12.57 -9.63
CA ILE A 120 2.88 -12.82 -10.99
C ILE A 120 4.04 -11.89 -11.33
N LEU A 121 3.94 -10.59 -11.01
CA LEU A 121 5.00 -9.62 -11.28
C LEU A 121 6.24 -9.88 -10.42
N TRP A 122 6.05 -10.29 -9.17
CA TRP A 122 7.15 -10.77 -8.31
C TRP A 122 7.84 -12.00 -8.92
N GLY A 123 7.06 -12.99 -9.38
CA GLY A 123 7.59 -14.17 -10.08
C GLY A 123 8.40 -13.81 -11.32
N CYS A 124 7.85 -12.95 -12.20
CA CYS A 124 8.58 -12.48 -13.38
C CYS A 124 9.86 -11.71 -13.01
N SER A 125 9.83 -10.85 -12.00
CA SER A 125 11.01 -10.11 -11.52
C SER A 125 12.08 -11.04 -10.96
N VAL A 126 11.70 -12.11 -10.26
CA VAL A 126 12.62 -13.14 -9.77
C VAL A 126 13.22 -13.92 -10.93
N VAL A 127 12.39 -14.46 -11.83
CA VAL A 127 12.88 -15.23 -13.01
C VAL A 127 13.84 -14.42 -13.88
N LEU A 128 13.53 -13.14 -14.11
CA LEU A 128 14.33 -12.24 -14.94
C LEU A 128 15.71 -11.96 -14.31
N VAL A 129 15.79 -11.74 -12.99
CA VAL A 129 17.07 -11.58 -12.28
C VAL A 129 17.82 -12.92 -12.13
N LEU A 130 17.13 -14.04 -11.96
CA LEU A 130 17.75 -15.37 -11.89
C LEU A 130 18.40 -15.78 -13.22
N LEU A 131 17.75 -15.48 -14.34
CA LEU A 131 18.29 -15.73 -15.69
C LEU A 131 19.60 -14.95 -15.89
N GLU A 132 19.58 -13.65 -15.60
CA GLU A 132 20.77 -12.78 -15.69
C GLU A 132 21.90 -13.25 -14.76
N ALA A 133 21.57 -13.53 -13.49
CA ALA A 133 22.55 -14.02 -12.51
C ALA A 133 23.08 -15.41 -12.86
N PHE A 134 22.33 -16.24 -13.59
CA PHE A 134 22.79 -17.54 -14.09
C PHE A 134 23.78 -17.40 -15.24
N ILE A 135 23.53 -16.51 -16.20
CA ILE A 135 24.52 -16.15 -17.22
C ILE A 135 25.81 -15.66 -16.54
N PHE A 136 25.69 -14.81 -15.52
CA PHE A 136 26.83 -14.32 -14.77
C PHE A 136 27.59 -15.41 -14.00
N ALA A 137 26.87 -16.35 -13.39
CA ALA A 137 27.49 -17.43 -12.62
C ALA A 137 28.12 -18.52 -13.53
N LEU A 138 27.59 -18.77 -14.73
CA LEU A 138 28.26 -19.57 -15.76
C LEU A 138 29.57 -18.91 -16.21
N VAL A 139 29.56 -17.59 -16.40
CA VAL A 139 30.75 -16.77 -16.71
C VAL A 139 31.81 -16.81 -15.60
N LEU A 140 31.37 -16.99 -14.34
CA LEU A 140 32.21 -17.08 -13.14
C LEU A 140 32.75 -18.50 -12.87
N SER A 141 32.01 -19.54 -13.28
CA SER A 141 32.24 -20.92 -12.79
C SER A 141 33.65 -21.49 -13.00
N PRO A 142 34.39 -21.21 -14.09
CA PRO A 142 35.76 -21.71 -14.26
C PRO A 142 36.76 -21.24 -13.18
N PHE A 143 36.42 -20.18 -12.42
CA PHE A 143 37.27 -19.60 -11.38
C PHE A 143 37.05 -20.19 -9.99
N ILE A 144 35.93 -20.89 -9.79
CA ILE A 144 35.57 -21.44 -8.47
C ILE A 144 36.37 -22.72 -8.19
N ALA A 145 36.63 -23.53 -9.22
CA ALA A 145 37.78 -24.42 -9.28
C ALA A 145 38.09 -24.83 -10.72
N SER A 146 39.38 -24.84 -11.10
CA SER A 146 39.87 -25.36 -12.38
C SER A 146 39.65 -26.87 -12.58
N ASN A 147 39.36 -27.59 -11.50
CA ASN A 147 39.32 -29.06 -11.44
C ASN A 147 37.88 -29.61 -11.35
N ILE A 148 36.87 -28.76 -11.55
CA ILE A 148 35.45 -29.10 -11.49
C ILE A 148 34.93 -29.44 -12.89
N SER A 149 34.14 -30.52 -13.02
CA SER A 149 33.56 -30.95 -14.30
C SER A 149 32.44 -30.02 -14.77
N ALA A 150 32.18 -29.99 -16.09
CA ALA A 150 31.21 -29.07 -16.70
C ALA A 150 29.80 -29.13 -16.07
N ASN A 151 29.33 -30.32 -15.67
CA ASN A 151 28.03 -30.49 -15.03
C ASN A 151 28.00 -29.93 -13.59
N GLN A 152 29.11 -30.07 -12.86
CA GLN A 152 29.27 -29.49 -11.52
C GLN A 152 29.47 -27.96 -11.60
N ALA A 153 30.08 -27.46 -12.68
CA ALA A 153 30.13 -26.04 -13.01
C ALA A 153 28.73 -25.45 -13.27
N GLU A 154 27.92 -26.07 -14.15
CA GLU A 154 26.52 -25.69 -14.39
C GLU A 154 25.69 -25.70 -13.09
N PHE A 155 25.85 -26.73 -12.24
CA PHE A 155 25.19 -26.79 -10.94
C PHE A 155 25.60 -25.65 -10.00
N SER A 156 26.91 -25.35 -9.91
CA SER A 156 27.41 -24.24 -9.09
C SER A 156 26.85 -22.88 -9.54
N ALA A 157 26.68 -22.69 -10.86
CA ALA A 157 26.10 -21.48 -11.42
C ALA A 157 24.63 -21.29 -11.03
N ILE A 158 23.84 -22.37 -10.94
CA ILE A 158 22.45 -22.32 -10.47
C ILE A 158 22.38 -21.93 -8.99
N VAL A 159 23.24 -22.52 -8.14
CA VAL A 159 23.26 -22.21 -6.70
C VAL A 159 23.61 -20.74 -6.44
N ILE A 160 24.59 -20.21 -7.19
CA ILE A 160 25.04 -18.83 -7.08
C ILE A 160 23.99 -17.84 -7.63
N SER A 161 23.34 -18.16 -8.75
CA SER A 161 22.30 -17.28 -9.31
C SER A 161 21.10 -17.13 -8.36
N VAL A 162 20.70 -18.20 -7.68
CA VAL A 162 19.67 -18.17 -6.63
C VAL A 162 20.10 -17.32 -5.45
N LEU A 163 21.33 -17.46 -4.96
CA LEU A 163 21.85 -16.65 -3.85
C LEU A 163 21.87 -15.15 -4.19
N ILE A 164 22.31 -14.79 -5.40
CA ILE A 164 22.29 -13.40 -5.89
C ILE A 164 20.85 -12.88 -6.01
N GLY A 165 19.95 -13.66 -6.63
CA GLY A 165 18.56 -13.27 -6.85
C GLY A 165 17.78 -13.03 -5.55
N VAL A 166 18.00 -13.88 -4.52
CA VAL A 166 17.38 -13.73 -3.19
C VAL A 166 17.77 -12.43 -2.50
N VAL A 167 18.97 -11.89 -2.77
CA VAL A 167 19.42 -10.61 -2.19
C VAL A 167 19.01 -9.40 -3.06
N LEU A 168 19.20 -9.47 -4.39
CA LEU A 168 19.02 -8.31 -5.26
C LEU A 168 17.56 -7.97 -5.58
N VAL A 169 16.67 -8.96 -5.71
CA VAL A 169 15.26 -8.68 -6.04
C VAL A 169 14.54 -7.94 -4.89
N PRO A 170 14.71 -8.32 -3.59
CA PRO A 170 14.21 -7.52 -2.49
C PRO A 170 14.90 -6.16 -2.39
N ALA A 171 16.23 -6.08 -2.57
CA ALA A 171 16.97 -4.81 -2.44
C ALA A 171 16.53 -3.76 -3.48
N THR A 172 16.37 -4.14 -4.75
CA THR A 172 15.91 -3.24 -5.82
C THR A 172 14.45 -2.81 -5.64
N HIS A 173 13.57 -3.73 -5.21
CA HIS A 173 12.18 -3.40 -4.88
C HIS A 173 12.09 -2.41 -3.70
N LEU A 174 12.87 -2.64 -2.64
CA LEU A 174 12.94 -1.76 -1.48
C LEU A 174 13.48 -0.37 -1.84
N MET A 175 14.57 -0.29 -2.62
CA MET A 175 15.09 0.96 -3.19
C MET A 175 14.01 1.72 -3.96
N GLY A 176 13.27 1.03 -4.86
CA GLY A 176 12.18 1.67 -5.59
C GLY A 176 11.06 2.21 -4.69
N SER A 177 10.72 1.47 -3.62
CA SER A 177 9.73 1.93 -2.63
C SER A 177 10.21 3.13 -1.79
N GLU A 178 11.50 3.18 -1.45
CA GLU A 178 12.11 4.30 -0.75
C GLU A 178 12.15 5.55 -1.65
N LEU A 179 12.51 5.40 -2.93
CA LEU A 179 12.49 6.48 -3.92
C LEU A 179 11.09 7.07 -4.13
N HIS A 180 10.03 6.25 -4.20
CA HIS A 180 8.65 6.75 -4.25
C HIS A 180 8.28 7.56 -2.99
N LYS A 181 8.53 7.01 -1.79
CA LYS A 181 8.33 7.71 -0.51
C LYS A 181 9.08 9.05 -0.48
N ASN A 182 10.33 9.07 -0.93
CA ASN A 182 11.15 10.27 -0.98
C ASN A 182 10.60 11.35 -1.93
N THR A 183 9.97 10.97 -3.03
CA THR A 183 9.29 11.91 -3.93
C THR A 183 8.10 12.58 -3.24
N LEU A 184 7.29 11.84 -2.49
CA LEU A 184 6.22 12.43 -1.66
C LEU A 184 6.78 13.35 -0.57
N LEU A 185 7.85 12.95 0.13
CA LEU A 185 8.50 13.80 1.15
C LEU A 185 9.10 15.10 0.56
N LYS A 186 9.63 15.05 -0.68
CA LYS A 186 10.04 16.25 -1.44
C LYS A 186 8.83 17.13 -1.78
N LYS A 187 7.72 16.53 -2.24
CA LYS A 187 6.46 17.24 -2.59
C LYS A 187 5.86 17.96 -1.36
N ILE A 188 5.78 17.29 -0.20
CA ILE A 188 5.40 17.92 1.09
C ILE A 188 6.29 19.11 1.41
N ARG A 189 7.62 18.94 1.33
CA ARG A 189 8.60 19.98 1.67
C ARG A 189 8.55 21.20 0.75
N TYR A 190 8.34 20.98 -0.55
CA TYR A 190 8.17 22.04 -1.54
C TYR A 190 6.93 22.89 -1.21
N TRP A 191 5.77 22.25 -1.06
CA TRP A 191 4.52 22.91 -0.68
C TRP A 191 4.60 23.61 0.70
N TYR A 192 5.29 23.04 1.68
CA TYR A 192 5.53 23.71 2.97
C TYR A 192 6.43 24.95 2.84
N SER A 193 7.43 24.92 1.94
CA SER A 193 8.26 26.10 1.66
C SER A 193 7.43 27.21 1.02
N GLU A 194 6.59 26.87 0.03
CA GLU A 194 5.68 27.80 -0.64
C GLU A 194 4.69 28.43 0.36
N ALA A 195 4.03 27.61 1.17
CA ALA A 195 3.17 28.07 2.25
C ALA A 195 3.91 29.00 3.22
N ARG A 196 5.20 28.75 3.49
CA ARG A 196 6.02 29.58 4.39
C ARG A 196 6.39 30.92 3.75
N HIS A 197 6.60 30.99 2.44
CA HIS A 197 6.79 32.26 1.73
C HIS A 197 5.49 33.09 1.68
N SER A 198 4.33 32.44 1.56
CA SER A 198 3.01 33.10 1.65
C SER A 198 2.55 33.46 3.07
N GLY A 199 3.30 33.10 4.12
CA GLY A 199 2.92 33.30 5.52
C GLY A 199 1.85 32.35 6.07
N SER A 200 1.28 31.46 5.26
CA SER A 200 0.17 30.55 5.62
C SER A 200 0.59 29.20 6.23
N ALA A 201 1.89 28.97 6.45
CA ALA A 201 2.41 27.65 6.81
C ALA A 201 2.02 27.15 8.22
N LYS A 202 1.06 26.21 8.28
CA LYS A 202 0.92 25.27 9.41
C LYS A 202 2.19 24.41 9.56
N GLY A 203 2.60 24.15 10.80
CA GLY A 203 3.80 23.38 11.13
C GLY A 203 3.75 21.92 10.66
N LEU A 204 4.92 21.34 10.38
CA LEU A 204 5.09 19.95 9.92
C LEU A 204 4.95 18.93 11.08
N SER A 205 3.79 18.90 11.73
CA SER A 205 3.41 17.89 12.73
C SER A 205 2.39 16.92 12.15
N LYS A 206 2.47 15.65 12.57
CA LYS A 206 1.54 14.59 12.16
C LYS A 206 0.36 14.51 13.13
N ASN A 207 -0.87 14.67 12.65
CA ASN A 207 -2.04 14.21 13.41
C ASN A 207 -2.11 12.68 13.37
N HIS A 208 -2.26 12.05 14.53
CA HIS A 208 -2.32 10.60 14.72
C HIS A 208 -3.74 10.04 14.64
N GLU A 209 -4.77 10.88 14.69
CA GLU A 209 -6.19 10.52 14.55
C GLU A 209 -6.60 10.21 13.10
N ILE A 210 -5.75 10.60 12.13
CA ILE A 210 -5.99 10.45 10.70
C ILE A 210 -5.75 9.00 10.26
N SER A 211 -6.84 8.25 10.19
CA SER A 211 -6.92 6.89 9.64
C SER A 211 -7.76 6.85 8.36
N LEU A 212 -7.85 5.66 7.77
CA LEU A 212 -8.78 5.33 6.68
C LEU A 212 -10.25 5.54 7.08
N GLU A 213 -10.60 5.35 8.35
CA GLU A 213 -11.94 5.60 8.87
C GLU A 213 -12.21 7.09 9.06
N ASN A 214 -11.22 7.84 9.56
CA ASN A 214 -11.32 9.25 9.93
C ASN A 214 -10.69 10.22 8.90
N THR A 215 -10.56 9.81 7.64
CA THR A 215 -9.81 10.54 6.59
C THR A 215 -10.31 11.96 6.28
N ARG A 216 -11.48 12.36 6.78
CA ARG A 216 -12.06 13.70 6.58
C ARG A 216 -11.68 14.73 7.64
N LEU A 217 -11.13 14.31 8.79
CA LEU A 217 -10.76 15.24 9.87
C LEU A 217 -9.71 16.30 9.46
N ASP A 218 -8.95 16.05 8.39
CA ASP A 218 -7.99 17.00 7.82
C ASP A 218 -8.40 17.52 6.42
N ASP A 219 -9.67 17.44 6.02
CA ASP A 219 -10.16 18.08 4.77
C ASP A 219 -9.92 19.60 4.75
N ASN A 220 -9.93 20.26 5.92
CA ASN A 220 -9.68 21.70 6.08
C ASN A 220 -8.18 22.08 6.18
N ASP A 221 -7.28 21.11 6.27
CA ASP A 221 -5.84 21.35 6.42
C ASP A 221 -5.13 21.47 5.06
N PRO A 222 -4.00 22.19 4.95
CA PRO A 222 -3.27 22.30 3.68
C PRO A 222 -2.85 20.94 3.10
N ASN A 223 -2.87 20.81 1.75
CA ASN A 223 -2.54 19.57 1.01
C ASN A 223 -1.26 18.87 1.48
N TYR A 224 -0.24 19.62 1.91
CA TYR A 224 1.01 19.05 2.41
C TYR A 224 0.88 18.41 3.80
N ILE A 225 -0.02 18.91 4.66
CA ILE A 225 -0.38 18.28 5.94
C ILE A 225 -1.24 17.04 5.69
N GLN A 226 -2.21 17.11 4.78
CA GLN A 226 -3.03 15.96 4.39
C GLN A 226 -2.16 14.78 3.92
N MET A 227 -1.15 15.04 3.09
CA MET A 227 -0.21 14.02 2.66
C MET A 227 0.74 13.58 3.78
N LEU A 228 1.21 14.51 4.63
CA LEU A 228 2.08 14.22 5.79
C LEU A 228 1.43 13.28 6.81
N ASN A 229 0.16 13.48 7.14
CA ASN A 229 -0.59 12.68 8.10
C ASN A 229 -0.64 11.19 7.71
N ARG A 230 -0.62 10.90 6.41
CA ARG A 230 -0.78 9.55 5.84
C ARG A 230 0.54 8.87 5.47
N VAL A 231 1.63 9.61 5.21
CA VAL A 231 2.94 9.06 4.80
C VAL A 231 3.86 8.80 6.00
N THR A 232 4.62 7.69 5.97
CA THR A 232 5.63 7.40 7.01
C THR A 232 6.86 8.33 6.88
N HIS A 233 7.24 9.02 7.96
CA HIS A 233 8.30 10.02 7.95
C HIS A 233 9.09 10.07 9.27
N ASN A 234 10.30 10.66 9.22
CA ASN A 234 11.06 11.03 10.42
C ASN A 234 10.67 12.43 10.92
N VAL A 235 11.11 12.78 12.14
CA VAL A 235 10.81 14.06 12.84
C VAL A 235 11.07 15.32 12.00
N HIS A 236 11.99 15.27 11.04
CA HIS A 236 12.31 16.41 10.16
C HIS A 236 11.65 16.35 8.77
N VAL A 237 10.78 15.36 8.53
CA VAL A 237 10.16 15.07 7.22
C VAL A 237 11.20 15.01 6.09
N LYS A 238 12.42 14.52 6.38
CA LYS A 238 13.53 14.45 5.41
C LYS A 238 13.47 13.14 4.62
N PRO A 239 13.72 13.16 3.29
CA PRO A 239 14.04 11.97 2.51
C PRO A 239 15.15 11.14 3.15
N GLN A 240 15.10 9.82 2.97
CA GLN A 240 16.08 8.84 3.47
C GLN A 240 16.49 7.96 2.30
N TYR A 241 17.78 7.60 2.19
CA TYR A 241 18.31 6.86 1.05
C TYR A 241 19.10 5.61 1.49
N TRP A 242 18.68 4.95 2.58
CA TRP A 242 19.45 3.84 3.15
C TRP A 242 19.28 2.56 2.33
N ALA A 243 18.04 2.25 1.91
CA ALA A 243 17.77 1.10 1.04
C ALA A 243 18.34 1.35 -0.36
N THR A 244 18.24 2.60 -0.83
CA THR A 244 18.86 3.10 -2.06
C THR A 244 20.38 2.92 -2.03
N ALA A 245 21.06 3.30 -0.94
CA ALA A 245 22.50 3.14 -0.80
C ALA A 245 22.93 1.67 -0.73
N VAL A 246 22.22 0.83 0.03
CA VAL A 246 22.51 -0.62 0.12
C VAL A 246 22.31 -1.30 -1.24
N ALA A 247 21.19 -1.04 -1.93
CA ALA A 247 20.93 -1.61 -3.24
C ALA A 247 21.96 -1.14 -4.28
N LEU A 248 22.29 0.16 -4.32
CA LEU A 248 23.31 0.69 -5.23
C LEU A 248 24.70 0.11 -4.93
N ALA A 249 25.07 -0.03 -3.66
CA ALA A 249 26.33 -0.66 -3.25
C ALA A 249 26.39 -2.13 -3.68
N LEU A 250 25.29 -2.90 -3.55
CA LEU A 250 25.21 -4.27 -4.05
C LEU A 250 25.34 -4.34 -5.58
N ILE A 251 24.63 -3.49 -6.32
CA ILE A 251 24.67 -3.45 -7.80
C ILE A 251 26.09 -3.12 -8.28
N ILE A 252 26.75 -2.13 -7.66
CA ILE A 252 28.14 -1.76 -7.98
C ILE A 252 29.10 -2.90 -7.59
N PHE A 253 28.95 -3.48 -6.40
CA PHE A 253 29.79 -4.59 -5.93
C PHE A 253 29.73 -5.80 -6.86
N PHE A 254 28.52 -6.23 -7.26
CA PHE A 254 28.36 -7.35 -8.19
C PHE A 254 28.85 -7.00 -9.60
N SER A 255 28.58 -5.79 -10.11
CA SER A 255 29.02 -5.37 -11.45
C SER A 255 30.56 -5.21 -11.57
N VAL A 256 31.21 -4.66 -10.53
CA VAL A 256 32.67 -4.51 -10.49
C VAL A 256 33.36 -5.85 -10.16
N GLY A 257 32.84 -6.63 -9.22
CA GLY A 257 33.36 -7.96 -8.91
C GLY A 257 33.29 -8.89 -10.12
N ALA A 258 32.18 -8.86 -10.85
CA ALA A 258 32.01 -9.49 -12.16
C ALA A 258 33.12 -9.11 -13.14
N TYR A 259 33.38 -7.80 -13.31
CA TYR A 259 34.43 -7.32 -14.22
C TYR A 259 35.80 -7.84 -13.84
N LEU A 260 36.17 -7.75 -12.56
CA LEU A 260 37.49 -8.16 -12.09
C LEU A 260 37.74 -9.66 -12.26
N VAL A 261 36.76 -10.53 -11.93
CA VAL A 261 36.93 -11.97 -12.15
C VAL A 261 36.91 -12.33 -13.64
N ARG A 262 36.11 -11.63 -14.47
CA ARG A 262 36.11 -11.89 -15.92
C ARG A 262 37.38 -11.38 -16.62
N ALA A 263 37.97 -10.28 -16.16
CA ALA A 263 39.29 -9.83 -16.61
C ALA A 263 40.38 -10.83 -16.21
N ALA A 264 40.35 -11.35 -14.98
CA ALA A 264 41.25 -12.43 -14.55
C ALA A 264 41.06 -13.72 -15.37
N THR A 265 39.82 -14.01 -15.82
CA THR A 265 39.53 -15.16 -16.70
C THR A 265 40.27 -15.08 -18.02
N ILE A 266 40.23 -13.92 -18.68
CA ILE A 266 40.91 -13.69 -19.96
C ILE A 266 42.43 -13.87 -19.76
N ASN A 267 43.02 -13.17 -18.78
CA ASN A 267 44.44 -13.25 -18.48
C ASN A 267 44.92 -14.70 -18.21
N ALA A 268 44.14 -15.50 -17.48
CA ALA A 268 44.48 -16.90 -17.19
C ALA A 268 44.39 -17.80 -18.44
N MET A 269 43.35 -17.62 -19.27
CA MET A 269 43.18 -18.38 -20.52
C MET A 269 44.27 -18.05 -21.55
N ASP A 270 44.65 -16.78 -21.68
CA ASP A 270 45.70 -16.37 -22.61
C ASP A 270 47.09 -16.82 -22.13
N THR A 271 47.35 -16.78 -20.81
CA THR A 271 48.58 -17.37 -20.21
C THR A 271 48.68 -18.87 -20.51
N GLN A 272 47.57 -19.61 -20.44
CA GLN A 272 47.53 -21.02 -20.81
C GLN A 272 47.71 -21.24 -22.32
N ALA A 273 47.18 -20.37 -23.18
CA ALA A 273 47.33 -20.48 -24.63
C ALA A 273 48.78 -20.28 -25.08
N VAL A 274 49.50 -19.30 -24.52
CA VAL A 274 50.92 -19.05 -24.83
C VAL A 274 51.81 -20.19 -24.31
N ASN A 275 51.65 -20.58 -23.04
CA ASN A 275 52.47 -21.63 -22.42
C ASN A 275 52.15 -23.04 -22.96
N GLY A 276 50.94 -23.28 -23.46
CA GLY A 276 50.48 -24.58 -23.97
C GLY A 276 50.57 -24.76 -25.49
N SER A 277 51.05 -23.77 -26.24
CA SER A 277 51.18 -23.90 -27.70
C SER A 277 52.30 -24.87 -28.08
N PRO A 278 52.10 -25.78 -29.07
CA PRO A 278 53.19 -26.62 -29.58
C PRO A 278 54.35 -25.85 -30.22
N PHE A 279 54.17 -24.54 -30.47
CA PHE A 279 55.14 -23.65 -31.10
C PHE A 279 56.08 -22.96 -30.08
N SER A 280 55.72 -22.90 -28.79
CA SER A 280 56.63 -22.39 -27.75
C SER A 280 57.65 -23.44 -27.28
N GLN A 281 57.43 -24.71 -27.61
CA GLN A 281 58.48 -25.72 -27.63
C GLN A 281 59.36 -25.51 -28.88
N VAL A 282 60.41 -24.70 -28.73
CA VAL A 282 61.47 -24.58 -29.74
C VAL A 282 62.14 -25.94 -29.92
N VAL A 283 61.73 -26.67 -30.95
CA VAL A 283 62.41 -27.90 -31.38
C VAL A 283 63.77 -27.49 -31.95
N GLN A 284 64.83 -27.69 -31.19
CA GLN A 284 66.21 -27.47 -31.64
C GLN A 284 66.60 -28.57 -32.63
N THR A 285 66.16 -28.45 -33.88
CA THR A 285 66.63 -29.26 -35.01
C THR A 285 68.04 -28.81 -35.39
N SER A 286 69.04 -29.42 -34.76
CA SER A 286 70.46 -29.06 -34.89
C SER A 286 71.13 -29.55 -36.18
N ASP A 287 70.46 -29.41 -37.33
CA ASP A 287 70.98 -29.69 -38.67
C ASP A 287 70.55 -28.58 -39.63
N ALA A 288 71.51 -27.95 -40.31
CA ALA A 288 71.25 -26.85 -41.24
C ALA A 288 70.66 -27.37 -42.57
N SER A 289 69.51 -26.86 -42.96
CA SER A 289 68.81 -27.27 -44.17
C SER A 289 69.34 -26.51 -45.39
N PRO A 290 69.56 -27.18 -46.54
CA PRO A 290 69.81 -26.50 -47.82
C PRO A 290 68.68 -25.57 -48.29
N PHE A 291 67.54 -25.55 -47.60
CA PHE A 291 66.39 -24.69 -47.83
C PHE A 291 66.19 -23.63 -46.73
N ASP A 292 67.14 -23.46 -45.81
CA ASP A 292 67.04 -22.45 -44.76
C ASP A 292 66.98 -21.02 -45.32
N LEU A 293 66.07 -20.21 -44.75
CA LEU A 293 65.84 -18.84 -45.20
C LEU A 293 67.06 -17.95 -44.90
N PRO A 294 67.39 -16.99 -45.78
CA PRO A 294 68.38 -15.96 -45.48
C PRO A 294 68.08 -15.28 -44.14
N THR A 295 69.11 -15.00 -43.34
CA THR A 295 68.95 -14.58 -41.93
C THR A 295 68.06 -13.35 -41.72
N GLY A 296 68.02 -12.42 -42.68
CA GLY A 296 67.06 -11.31 -42.69
C GLY A 296 65.60 -11.78 -42.84
N ALA A 297 65.31 -12.63 -43.83
CA ALA A 297 63.97 -13.18 -44.06
C ALA A 297 63.51 -14.11 -42.92
N ALA A 298 64.43 -14.83 -42.28
CA ALA A 298 64.13 -15.59 -41.07
C ALA A 298 63.73 -14.68 -39.90
N ALA A 299 64.45 -13.57 -39.70
CA ALA A 299 64.11 -12.58 -38.68
C ALA A 299 62.79 -11.85 -38.97
N ASP A 300 62.53 -11.50 -40.23
CA ASP A 300 61.28 -10.85 -40.66
C ASP A 300 60.08 -11.78 -40.53
N ASN A 301 60.21 -13.08 -40.81
CA ASN A 301 59.15 -14.07 -40.55
C ASN A 301 58.85 -14.21 -39.05
N VAL A 302 59.87 -14.35 -38.20
CA VAL A 302 59.68 -14.40 -36.74
C VAL A 302 59.03 -13.11 -36.22
N ARG A 303 59.36 -11.95 -36.82
CA ARG A 303 58.72 -10.67 -36.52
C ARG A 303 57.25 -10.63 -36.98
N ALA A 304 56.95 -11.17 -38.16
CA ALA A 304 55.59 -11.26 -38.68
C ALA A 304 54.72 -12.19 -37.82
N ASP A 305 55.22 -13.37 -37.44
CA ASP A 305 54.49 -14.31 -36.58
C ASP A 305 54.27 -13.78 -35.16
N THR A 306 55.27 -13.10 -34.58
CA THR A 306 55.12 -12.45 -33.27
C THR A 306 54.17 -11.27 -33.31
N GLN A 307 54.17 -10.47 -34.38
CA GLN A 307 53.17 -9.40 -34.56
C GLN A 307 51.76 -9.97 -34.80
N ALA A 308 51.60 -10.96 -35.69
CA ALA A 308 50.30 -11.56 -35.98
C ALA A 308 49.68 -12.27 -34.76
N SER A 309 50.49 -12.97 -33.95
CA SER A 309 50.02 -13.57 -32.70
C SER A 309 49.62 -12.52 -31.64
N GLN A 310 50.31 -11.38 -31.58
CA GLN A 310 49.90 -10.23 -30.76
C GLN A 310 48.56 -9.65 -31.27
N GLU A 311 48.45 -9.34 -32.56
CA GLU A 311 47.22 -8.80 -33.15
C GLU A 311 46.01 -9.73 -33.00
N ILE A 312 46.19 -11.05 -33.14
CA ILE A 312 45.13 -12.04 -32.89
C ILE A 312 44.73 -12.04 -31.40
N THR A 313 45.69 -11.96 -30.49
CA THR A 313 45.44 -11.94 -29.04
C THR A 313 44.72 -10.65 -28.62
N ASP A 314 45.20 -9.49 -29.05
CA ASP A 314 44.59 -8.20 -28.72
C ASP A 314 43.17 -8.07 -29.28
N ASN A 315 42.92 -8.52 -30.51
CA ASN A 315 41.56 -8.57 -31.07
C ASN A 315 40.63 -9.51 -30.28
N ARG A 316 41.13 -10.67 -29.83
CA ARG A 316 40.38 -11.62 -28.98
C ARG A 316 40.04 -11.01 -27.62
N VAL A 317 41.03 -10.39 -26.98
CA VAL A 317 40.90 -9.68 -25.70
C VAL A 317 39.92 -8.51 -25.82
N PHE A 318 39.98 -7.74 -26.91
CA PHE A 318 39.05 -6.64 -27.20
C PHE A 318 37.61 -7.13 -27.37
N ALA A 319 37.38 -8.15 -28.19
CA ALA A 319 36.05 -8.75 -28.38
C ALA A 319 35.47 -9.31 -27.07
N SER A 320 36.31 -9.93 -26.23
CA SER A 320 35.90 -10.42 -24.91
C SER A 320 35.54 -9.27 -23.96
N LYS A 321 36.32 -8.19 -23.93
CA LYS A 321 36.00 -6.97 -23.17
C LYS A 321 34.69 -6.31 -23.64
N LEU A 322 34.44 -6.27 -24.95
CA LEU A 322 33.22 -5.66 -25.52
C LEU A 322 31.96 -6.47 -25.16
N THR A 323 31.99 -7.79 -25.27
CA THR A 323 30.87 -8.66 -24.85
C THR A 323 30.60 -8.58 -23.35
N PHE A 324 31.64 -8.39 -22.52
CA PHE A 324 31.46 -8.11 -21.09
C PHE A 324 30.71 -6.79 -20.84
N ILE A 325 31.09 -5.68 -21.51
CA ILE A 325 30.43 -4.38 -21.35
C ILE A 325 28.93 -4.49 -21.65
N ILE A 326 28.57 -5.23 -22.71
CA ILE A 326 27.17 -5.50 -23.06
C ILE A 326 26.44 -6.23 -21.93
N LEU A 327 27.03 -7.29 -21.37
CA LEU A 327 26.43 -8.03 -20.25
C LEU A 327 26.27 -7.16 -18.99
N SER A 328 27.25 -6.31 -18.65
CA SER A 328 27.12 -5.36 -17.53
C SER A 328 26.02 -4.33 -17.73
N VAL A 329 25.81 -3.84 -18.96
CA VAL A 329 24.72 -2.91 -19.29
C VAL A 329 23.36 -3.61 -19.19
N ILE A 330 23.26 -4.86 -19.65
CA ILE A 330 22.04 -5.68 -19.49
C ILE A 330 21.76 -5.90 -18.00
N PHE A 331 22.74 -6.33 -17.21
CA PHE A 331 22.60 -6.50 -15.75
C PHE A 331 22.08 -5.22 -15.07
N VAL A 332 22.65 -4.05 -15.38
CA VAL A 332 22.14 -2.78 -14.82
C VAL A 332 20.72 -2.47 -15.29
N GLY A 333 20.39 -2.71 -16.57
CA GLY A 333 19.03 -2.57 -17.10
C GLY A 333 18.00 -3.48 -16.41
N VAL A 334 18.39 -4.72 -16.12
CA VAL A 334 17.62 -5.70 -15.33
C VAL A 334 17.32 -5.16 -13.93
N GLN A 335 18.32 -4.60 -13.23
CA GLN A 335 18.12 -4.02 -11.91
C GLN A 335 17.26 -2.74 -11.96
N LEU A 336 17.39 -1.92 -13.01
CA LEU A 336 16.52 -0.75 -13.23
C LEU A 336 15.05 -1.15 -13.39
N ILE A 337 14.73 -2.25 -14.06
CA ILE A 337 13.36 -2.78 -14.13
C ILE A 337 12.83 -3.14 -12.73
N GLY A 338 13.65 -3.79 -11.90
CA GLY A 338 13.31 -4.08 -10.48
C GLY A 338 13.03 -2.81 -9.67
N ILE A 339 13.85 -1.78 -9.83
CA ILE A 339 13.68 -0.47 -9.19
C ILE A 339 12.41 0.23 -9.68
N LEU A 340 12.14 0.24 -11.00
CA LEU A 340 10.92 0.82 -11.58
C LEU A 340 9.65 0.11 -11.09
N ILE A 341 9.68 -1.22 -10.99
CA ILE A 341 8.61 -2.00 -10.36
C ILE A 341 8.40 -1.55 -8.90
N GLY A 342 9.47 -1.39 -8.13
CA GLY A 342 9.42 -0.83 -6.78
C GLY A 342 8.82 0.58 -6.73
N ILE A 343 9.19 1.47 -7.66
CA ILE A 343 8.68 2.85 -7.73
C ILE A 343 7.18 2.89 -8.01
N TYR A 344 6.68 2.16 -9.02
CA TYR A 344 5.28 2.28 -9.49
C TYR A 344 4.27 1.37 -8.76
N ARG A 345 4.71 0.27 -8.12
CA ARG A 345 3.83 -0.74 -7.50
C ARG A 345 3.96 -0.84 -5.98
N SER A 346 4.73 0.05 -5.36
CA SER A 346 4.74 0.26 -3.91
C SER A 346 3.68 1.27 -3.46
N PHE A 347 3.50 1.36 -2.14
CA PHE A 347 2.77 2.43 -1.47
C PHE A 347 3.66 3.01 -0.37
N ALA A 348 3.58 4.32 -0.16
CA ALA A 348 4.27 5.07 0.90
C ALA A 348 3.33 5.52 2.03
N GLY A 349 2.01 5.60 1.75
CA GLY A 349 0.99 5.83 2.77
C GLY A 349 0.73 4.61 3.65
N ILE A 350 0.50 4.85 4.94
CA ILE A 350 0.38 3.82 6.00
C ILE A 350 -0.71 2.81 5.68
N GLU A 351 -1.90 3.28 5.26
CA GLU A 351 -3.06 2.43 4.98
C GLU A 351 -3.43 2.37 3.49
N SER A 352 -2.67 3.04 2.61
CA SER A 352 -2.93 3.07 1.17
C SER A 352 -3.04 1.68 0.53
N LYS A 353 -2.19 0.74 0.98
CA LYS A 353 -2.23 -0.67 0.54
C LYS A 353 -3.55 -1.37 0.92
N ALA A 354 -4.17 -0.99 2.04
CA ALA A 354 -5.48 -1.48 2.46
C ALA A 354 -6.60 -0.80 1.68
N ALA A 355 -6.59 0.54 1.59
CA ALA A 355 -7.55 1.33 0.80
C ALA A 355 -7.63 0.86 -0.66
N ALA A 356 -6.48 0.66 -1.32
CA ALA A 356 -6.41 0.14 -2.68
C ALA A 356 -6.86 -1.33 -2.80
N LYS A 357 -6.70 -2.15 -1.75
CA LYS A 357 -7.25 -3.52 -1.72
C LYS A 357 -8.78 -3.51 -1.61
N TYR A 358 -9.36 -2.58 -0.84
CA TYR A 358 -10.80 -2.46 -0.69
C TYR A 358 -11.48 -1.91 -1.96
N ILE A 359 -10.91 -0.86 -2.58
CA ILE A 359 -11.37 -0.34 -3.89
C ILE A 359 -11.20 -1.39 -5.00
N GLY A 360 -10.08 -2.13 -4.98
CA GLY A 360 -9.83 -3.26 -5.89
C GLY A 360 -9.86 -2.88 -7.37
N ASN A 361 -10.97 -3.23 -8.04
CA ASN A 361 -11.23 -2.94 -9.45
C ASN A 361 -12.57 -2.21 -9.69
N PHE A 362 -13.32 -1.85 -8.63
CA PHE A 362 -14.61 -1.15 -8.79
C PHE A 362 -14.37 0.26 -9.38
N SER A 363 -15.26 0.68 -10.27
CA SER A 363 -15.19 1.97 -10.96
C SER A 363 -15.79 3.12 -10.13
N GLY A 364 -16.89 2.83 -9.42
CA GLY A 364 -17.66 3.82 -8.66
C GLY A 364 -18.17 3.30 -7.31
N SER A 365 -18.61 4.24 -6.47
CA SER A 365 -19.18 3.96 -5.14
C SER A 365 -20.48 3.16 -5.19
N GLU A 366 -21.27 3.33 -6.25
CA GLU A 366 -22.53 2.60 -6.47
C GLU A 366 -22.28 1.14 -6.90
N GLU A 367 -21.32 0.89 -7.79
CA GLU A 367 -20.88 -0.46 -8.16
C GLU A 367 -20.35 -1.22 -6.93
N PHE A 368 -19.53 -0.55 -6.11
CA PHE A 368 -19.04 -1.08 -4.85
C PHE A 368 -20.20 -1.41 -3.88
N ALA A 369 -21.10 -0.45 -3.65
CA ALA A 369 -22.19 -0.60 -2.69
C ALA A 369 -23.23 -1.64 -3.12
N SER A 370 -23.56 -1.72 -4.41
CA SER A 370 -24.48 -2.73 -4.96
C SER A 370 -23.87 -4.15 -4.92
N TRP A 371 -22.58 -4.30 -5.21
CA TRP A 371 -21.88 -5.58 -5.04
C TRP A 371 -21.90 -6.05 -3.58
N HIS A 372 -21.64 -5.13 -2.65
CA HIS A 372 -21.70 -5.41 -1.21
C HIS A 372 -23.13 -5.65 -0.71
N ALA A 373 -24.13 -4.96 -1.25
CA ALA A 373 -25.56 -5.19 -0.94
C ALA A 373 -26.03 -6.58 -1.42
N MET A 374 -25.76 -6.97 -2.67
CA MET A 374 -26.05 -8.33 -3.16
C MET A 374 -25.35 -9.43 -2.35
N ARG A 375 -24.22 -9.11 -1.69
CA ARG A 375 -23.54 -10.03 -0.78
C ARG A 375 -24.19 -10.06 0.60
N ARG A 376 -24.63 -8.92 1.15
CA ARG A 376 -25.45 -8.84 2.38
C ARG A 376 -26.74 -9.65 2.23
N GLU A 377 -27.54 -9.33 1.22
CA GLU A 377 -28.84 -9.95 0.93
C GLU A 377 -28.75 -11.48 0.82
N ARG A 378 -27.69 -11.99 0.18
CA ARG A 378 -27.42 -13.43 0.12
C ARG A 378 -27.18 -14.03 1.50
N VAL A 379 -26.39 -13.40 2.36
CA VAL A 379 -26.10 -13.86 3.72
C VAL A 379 -27.35 -13.76 4.60
N GLU A 380 -28.15 -12.72 4.43
CA GLU A 380 -29.44 -12.52 5.11
C GLU A 380 -30.42 -13.64 4.77
N ARG A 381 -30.66 -13.87 3.48
CA ARG A 381 -31.59 -14.87 2.98
C ARG A 381 -31.14 -16.30 3.31
N ASP A 382 -29.87 -16.64 3.07
CA ASP A 382 -29.33 -17.96 3.39
C ASP A 382 -29.36 -18.20 4.92
N GLY A 383 -29.09 -17.17 5.74
CA GLY A 383 -29.17 -17.21 7.20
C GLY A 383 -30.61 -17.41 7.70
N GLN A 384 -31.57 -16.67 7.16
CA GLN A 384 -33.00 -16.81 7.48
C GLN A 384 -33.55 -18.19 7.06
N GLU A 385 -33.10 -18.74 5.92
CA GLU A 385 -33.44 -20.10 5.49
C GLU A 385 -32.94 -21.15 6.50
N LYS A 386 -31.71 -21.01 7.02
CA LYS A 386 -31.17 -21.97 8.00
C LYS A 386 -31.76 -21.77 9.40
N LEU A 387 -32.11 -20.54 9.78
CA LEU A 387 -32.81 -20.22 11.03
C LEU A 387 -34.23 -20.82 11.03
N THR A 388 -35.02 -20.59 9.98
CA THR A 388 -36.37 -21.18 9.85
C THR A 388 -36.33 -22.71 9.76
N ALA A 389 -35.35 -23.29 9.07
CA ALA A 389 -35.13 -24.74 9.07
C ALA A 389 -34.78 -25.30 10.47
N LEU A 390 -34.07 -24.54 11.32
CA LEU A 390 -33.81 -24.90 12.71
C LEU A 390 -35.06 -24.76 13.58
N GLN A 391 -35.77 -23.64 13.46
CA GLN A 391 -37.02 -23.37 14.19
C GLN A 391 -38.08 -24.44 13.91
N ASN A 392 -38.32 -24.78 12.64
CA ASN A 392 -39.24 -25.85 12.26
C ASN A 392 -38.86 -27.20 12.91
N ARG A 393 -37.57 -27.57 12.95
CA ARG A 393 -37.10 -28.80 13.62
C ARG A 393 -37.21 -28.74 15.15
N LEU A 394 -37.11 -27.55 15.77
CA LEU A 394 -37.33 -27.37 17.20
C LEU A 394 -38.82 -27.47 17.54
N MET A 395 -39.70 -26.89 16.73
CA MET A 395 -41.16 -26.98 16.90
C MET A 395 -41.66 -28.41 16.73
N MET A 396 -41.22 -29.13 15.69
CA MET A 396 -41.58 -30.54 15.44
C MET A 396 -41.19 -31.50 16.58
N LYS A 397 -40.28 -31.11 17.49
CA LYS A 397 -39.93 -31.87 18.70
C LYS A 397 -40.70 -31.43 19.95
N ARG A 398 -41.35 -30.26 19.91
CA ARG A 398 -41.98 -29.59 21.06
C ARG A 398 -43.52 -29.53 20.95
N THR A 399 -44.10 -30.00 19.86
CA THR A 399 -45.56 -30.19 19.67
C THR A 399 -46.24 -30.98 20.79
N ASN A 400 -45.49 -31.80 21.55
CA ASN A 400 -46.00 -32.55 22.70
C ASN A 400 -46.09 -31.74 24.01
N GLY A 401 -45.71 -30.45 24.03
CA GLY A 401 -45.52 -29.68 25.27
C GLY A 401 -45.58 -28.17 25.11
N GLN A 402 -46.66 -27.67 24.48
CA GLN A 402 -46.90 -26.28 24.09
C GLN A 402 -46.01 -25.75 22.95
N SER A 403 -46.64 -25.54 21.79
CA SER A 403 -46.07 -24.86 20.63
C SER A 403 -46.62 -23.45 20.50
N GLU A 404 -45.78 -22.43 20.65
CA GLU A 404 -46.11 -21.07 20.19
C GLU A 404 -46.37 -21.04 18.67
N PRO A 405 -47.17 -20.08 18.16
CA PRO A 405 -47.34 -19.89 16.73
C PRO A 405 -46.05 -19.37 16.08
N LEU A 406 -45.82 -19.73 14.81
CA LEU A 406 -44.63 -19.36 14.03
C LEU A 406 -44.37 -17.84 13.99
N THR A 407 -45.41 -17.02 14.18
CA THR A 407 -45.38 -15.55 14.15
C THR A 407 -44.76 -14.88 15.38
N THR A 408 -44.44 -15.59 16.47
CA THR A 408 -43.69 -15.06 17.63
C THR A 408 -42.18 -15.36 17.57
N LEU A 409 -41.71 -15.95 16.48
CA LEU A 409 -40.30 -16.32 16.32
C LEU A 409 -39.46 -15.14 15.80
N PRO A 410 -38.30 -14.86 16.40
CA PRO A 410 -37.41 -13.80 15.92
C PRO A 410 -36.73 -14.21 14.61
N THR A 411 -36.52 -13.23 13.75
CA THR A 411 -35.90 -13.39 12.41
C THR A 411 -34.40 -13.10 12.44
N PHE A 412 -33.69 -13.43 11.36
CA PHE A 412 -32.28 -13.06 11.24
C PHE A 412 -32.06 -11.54 11.13
N ASP A 413 -33.05 -10.76 10.68
CA ASP A 413 -33.00 -9.29 10.75
C ASP A 413 -33.17 -8.75 12.18
N ASP A 414 -34.02 -9.38 13.01
CA ASP A 414 -34.08 -9.08 14.45
C ASP A 414 -32.71 -9.29 15.13
N TYR A 415 -31.95 -10.30 14.66
CA TYR A 415 -30.58 -10.53 15.11
C TYR A 415 -29.60 -9.46 14.60
N ILE A 416 -29.65 -9.10 13.32
CA ILE A 416 -28.80 -8.08 12.71
C ILE A 416 -29.05 -6.72 13.36
N SER A 417 -30.30 -6.26 13.38
CA SER A 417 -30.71 -5.02 14.03
C SER A 417 -30.43 -5.04 15.53
N GLY A 418 -30.53 -6.21 16.19
CA GLY A 418 -30.09 -6.43 17.56
C GLY A 418 -28.59 -6.14 17.73
N LYS A 419 -27.73 -6.82 16.96
CA LYS A 419 -26.26 -6.60 17.01
C LYS A 419 -25.83 -5.19 16.62
N LEU A 420 -26.54 -4.53 15.70
CA LEU A 420 -26.28 -3.13 15.35
C LEU A 420 -26.63 -2.19 16.52
N ARG A 421 -27.77 -2.39 17.18
CA ARG A 421 -28.17 -1.65 18.40
C ARG A 421 -27.21 -1.91 19.57
N ASP A 422 -26.84 -3.16 19.81
CA ASP A 422 -25.90 -3.56 20.86
C ASP A 422 -24.52 -2.91 20.65
N LYS A 423 -24.00 -2.88 19.40
CA LYS A 423 -22.75 -2.20 19.03
C LYS A 423 -22.84 -0.68 19.16
N ALA A 424 -23.94 -0.07 18.69
CA ALA A 424 -24.15 1.38 18.81
C ALA A 424 -24.15 1.82 20.28
N ARG A 425 -24.79 1.03 21.15
CA ARG A 425 -24.78 1.23 22.60
C ARG A 425 -23.38 1.10 23.20
N SER A 426 -22.64 0.02 22.90
CA SER A 426 -21.28 -0.14 23.45
C SER A 426 -20.32 0.98 23.02
N ASN A 427 -20.49 1.49 21.79
CA ASN A 427 -19.73 2.64 21.31
C ASN A 427 -20.10 3.94 22.05
N ALA A 428 -21.39 4.16 22.34
CA ALA A 428 -21.84 5.33 23.10
C ALA A 428 -21.34 5.28 24.56
N GLU A 429 -21.41 4.10 25.21
CA GLU A 429 -20.90 3.89 26.57
C GLU A 429 -19.37 4.07 26.66
N LEU A 430 -18.62 3.59 25.64
CA LEU A 430 -17.18 3.84 25.53
C LEU A 430 -16.85 5.33 25.34
N ASN A 431 -17.56 6.02 24.45
CA ASN A 431 -17.36 7.45 24.20
C ASN A 431 -17.66 8.29 25.45
N ALA A 432 -18.73 7.97 26.18
CA ALA A 432 -19.05 8.64 27.45
C ALA A 432 -17.97 8.41 28.52
N HIS A 433 -17.40 7.19 28.60
CA HIS A 433 -16.31 6.90 29.53
C HIS A 433 -15.00 7.65 29.17
N LEU A 434 -14.68 7.75 27.88
CA LEU A 434 -13.55 8.56 27.40
C LEU A 434 -13.76 10.06 27.71
N GLN A 435 -14.96 10.59 27.48
CA GLN A 435 -15.30 11.97 27.81
C GLN A 435 -15.18 12.25 29.32
N ALA A 436 -15.77 11.40 30.17
CA ALA A 436 -15.68 11.52 31.63
C ALA A 436 -14.25 11.36 32.18
N THR A 437 -13.35 10.69 31.44
CA THR A 437 -11.92 10.59 31.78
C THR A 437 -11.12 11.81 31.32
N SER A 438 -11.69 12.64 30.44
CA SER A 438 -11.05 13.84 29.88
C SER A 438 -11.46 15.17 30.54
N GLU A 439 -12.46 15.17 31.43
CA GLU A 439 -12.80 16.36 32.21
C GLU A 439 -11.69 16.68 33.25
N PRO A 440 -11.21 17.94 33.34
CA PRO A 440 -10.20 18.31 34.31
C PRO A 440 -10.78 18.30 35.72
N VAL A 441 -10.15 17.53 36.61
CA VAL A 441 -10.54 17.44 38.03
C VAL A 441 -10.52 18.83 38.68
N GLN A 442 -11.70 19.37 38.97
CA GLN A 442 -11.82 20.56 39.81
C GLN A 442 -11.28 20.23 41.22
N PRO A 443 -10.31 20.99 41.76
CA PRO A 443 -9.72 20.70 43.07
C PRO A 443 -10.68 21.08 44.19
N LYS A 444 -11.63 20.19 44.50
CA LYS A 444 -12.60 20.38 45.58
C LYS A 444 -11.90 20.20 46.94
N ALA A 445 -11.48 21.32 47.53
CA ALA A 445 -10.66 21.33 48.73
C ALA A 445 -11.32 20.61 49.92
N SER A 446 -10.60 19.68 50.52
CA SER A 446 -10.92 19.11 51.83
C SER A 446 -9.61 18.74 52.53
N ILE A 447 -9.18 19.60 53.47
CA ILE A 447 -8.01 19.33 54.32
C ILE A 447 -8.54 18.58 55.55
N ALA A 448 -8.34 17.27 55.58
CA ALA A 448 -8.59 16.46 56.77
C ALA A 448 -7.45 16.66 57.79
N GLN A 449 -7.76 17.15 58.98
CA GLN A 449 -6.84 17.09 60.13
C GLN A 449 -7.07 15.79 60.92
N PRO A 450 -6.02 15.22 61.57
CA PRO A 450 -6.15 13.95 62.29
C PRO A 450 -6.82 14.12 63.66
N VAL A 451 -7.53 13.08 64.11
CA VAL A 451 -8.20 13.06 65.42
C VAL A 451 -7.24 12.60 66.52
N VAL A 452 -7.01 13.44 67.53
CA VAL A 452 -6.50 13.03 68.86
C VAL A 452 -7.21 13.87 69.94
N GLN A 453 -7.89 13.20 70.87
CA GLN A 453 -8.38 13.72 72.15
C GLN A 453 -7.28 13.54 73.23
N PRO A 454 -7.21 14.26 74.38
CA PRO A 454 -8.36 14.45 75.29
C PRO A 454 -8.35 15.69 76.25
N ILE A 455 -9.25 15.65 77.25
CA ILE A 455 -9.26 16.37 78.56
C ILE A 455 -10.00 17.75 78.63
N GLU A 456 -10.73 17.91 79.74
CA GLU A 456 -11.55 19.03 80.25
C GLU A 456 -10.79 19.77 81.40
N PRO A 457 -11.23 20.90 82.03
CA PRO A 457 -12.44 21.72 81.80
C PRO A 457 -12.26 23.28 81.94
N VAL A 458 -13.32 24.07 81.64
CA VAL A 458 -13.94 25.19 82.44
C VAL A 458 -13.04 26.29 83.12
N PRO A 459 -13.42 27.61 83.21
CA PRO A 459 -14.34 28.47 82.41
C PRO A 459 -13.83 29.97 82.21
N VAL A 460 -14.77 30.93 81.99
CA VAL A 460 -14.76 32.40 82.34
C VAL A 460 -14.63 33.46 81.21
N GLU A 461 -15.64 34.35 81.18
CA GLU A 461 -15.78 35.76 80.69
C GLU A 461 -15.45 36.22 79.24
N THR A 462 -15.78 37.47 78.84
CA THR A 462 -17.06 38.23 78.65
C THR A 462 -16.71 39.51 77.86
N VAL A 463 -17.67 40.16 77.18
CA VAL A 463 -17.59 41.51 76.53
C VAL A 463 -16.56 41.62 75.36
N SER A 464 -16.67 42.50 74.34
CA SER A 464 -17.57 43.64 74.07
C SER A 464 -18.00 43.75 72.58
N GLN A 465 -19.16 44.39 72.39
CA GLN A 465 -19.66 45.10 71.19
C GLN A 465 -18.90 46.45 70.94
N PRO A 466 -19.29 47.39 70.02
CA PRO A 466 -20.02 47.34 68.72
C PRO A 466 -19.38 48.26 67.61
N VAL A 467 -20.13 48.50 66.50
CA VAL A 467 -20.07 49.61 65.48
C VAL A 467 -18.79 49.77 64.61
N ALA A 468 -18.78 50.38 63.41
CA ALA A 468 -19.78 51.05 62.54
C ALA A 468 -19.47 50.74 61.03
N HIS A 469 -20.42 50.59 60.10
CA HIS A 469 -21.09 51.63 59.26
C HIS A 469 -20.07 52.47 58.41
N VAL A 470 -20.13 52.56 57.06
CA VAL A 470 -21.03 53.41 56.24
C VAL A 470 -20.88 53.19 54.69
N GLN A 471 -22.01 53.02 53.97
CA GLN A 471 -22.42 53.49 52.61
C GLN A 471 -21.58 53.22 51.30
N THR A 472 -22.06 53.73 50.14
CA THR A 472 -21.86 53.22 48.75
C THR A 472 -21.53 54.32 47.65
N PRO A 473 -22.03 54.38 46.38
CA PRO A 473 -21.24 54.67 45.14
C PRO A 473 -21.65 56.03 44.44
N PRO A 474 -21.57 56.36 43.10
CA PRO A 474 -21.14 55.66 41.85
C PRO A 474 -20.38 56.52 40.75
N VAL A 475 -20.43 56.12 39.46
CA VAL A 475 -19.98 56.78 38.17
C VAL A 475 -18.46 57.07 37.98
N VAL A 476 -17.86 57.56 36.87
CA VAL A 476 -18.17 58.23 35.55
C VAL A 476 -16.98 57.92 34.56
N ASP A 477 -16.92 58.08 33.22
CA ASP A 477 -17.87 58.17 32.06
C ASP A 477 -17.07 58.12 30.70
N ALA A 478 -17.65 58.57 29.55
CA ALA A 478 -17.09 58.90 28.21
C ALA A 478 -16.78 57.75 27.19
N VAL A 479 -17.15 57.72 25.88
CA VAL A 479 -17.89 58.56 24.86
C VAL A 479 -17.03 59.21 23.73
N SER A 480 -17.58 59.21 22.48
CA SER A 480 -17.21 59.96 21.25
C SER A 480 -16.00 59.47 20.40
N VAL A 481 -15.91 59.62 19.05
CA VAL A 481 -16.88 59.98 17.97
C VAL A 481 -16.43 59.39 16.59
N ALA A 482 -16.89 59.85 15.41
CA ALA A 482 -16.76 59.17 14.11
C ALA A 482 -16.59 60.06 12.83
N GLN A 483 -16.12 59.45 11.72
CA GLN A 483 -16.34 59.82 10.28
C GLN A 483 -15.74 61.18 9.74
N PRO A 484 -15.77 61.54 8.41
CA PRO A 484 -16.48 60.96 7.25
C PRO A 484 -15.78 60.93 5.83
N VAL A 485 -16.53 60.49 4.81
CA VAL A 485 -16.46 60.70 3.31
C VAL A 485 -15.16 60.43 2.50
N ALA A 486 -15.23 59.47 1.55
CA ALA A 486 -14.97 59.65 0.09
C ALA A 486 -15.28 58.35 -0.69
N ALA A 487 -15.63 58.42 -1.98
CA ALA A 487 -16.06 57.26 -2.78
C ALA A 487 -15.21 57.00 -4.04
N GLN A 488 -14.86 55.74 -4.28
CA GLN A 488 -14.51 55.20 -5.60
C GLN A 488 -15.17 53.83 -5.76
N ALA A 489 -15.87 53.62 -6.88
CA ALA A 489 -16.59 52.38 -7.15
C ALA A 489 -15.65 51.35 -7.82
N SER A 490 -15.06 50.48 -7.01
CA SER A 490 -14.50 49.21 -7.46
C SER A 490 -15.30 48.07 -6.84
N THR A 491 -16.16 47.42 -7.64
CA THR A 491 -16.84 46.19 -7.26
C THR A 491 -15.81 45.08 -7.14
N ALA A 492 -15.34 44.86 -5.90
CA ALA A 492 -14.51 43.72 -5.56
C ALA A 492 -15.35 42.45 -5.69
N GLU A 493 -15.26 41.79 -6.85
CA GLU A 493 -15.88 40.49 -7.14
C GLU A 493 -15.70 39.56 -5.94
N THR A 494 -16.79 39.14 -5.32
CA THR A 494 -16.73 38.28 -4.13
C THR A 494 -16.15 36.92 -4.53
N ASP A 495 -15.34 36.26 -3.70
CA ASP A 495 -14.71 34.99 -4.11
C ASP A 495 -15.74 33.88 -4.37
N ASP A 496 -16.95 33.99 -3.79
CA ASP A 496 -18.11 33.15 -4.10
C ASP A 496 -18.65 33.41 -5.52
N GLU A 497 -18.67 34.66 -5.99
CA GLU A 497 -19.05 35.00 -7.37
C GLU A 497 -18.04 34.39 -8.35
N LYS A 498 -16.73 34.50 -8.06
CA LYS A 498 -15.67 33.90 -8.88
C LYS A 498 -15.80 32.38 -8.97
N GLN A 499 -16.26 31.71 -7.90
CA GLN A 499 -16.54 30.28 -7.86
C GLN A 499 -17.78 29.89 -8.67
N ARG A 500 -18.92 30.57 -8.48
CA ARG A 500 -20.13 30.34 -9.29
C ARG A 500 -19.88 30.59 -10.79
N ILE A 501 -19.13 31.65 -11.11
CA ILE A 501 -18.65 31.95 -12.47
C ILE A 501 -17.64 30.91 -12.99
N HIS A 502 -17.05 30.07 -12.12
CA HIS A 502 -16.20 28.95 -12.52
C HIS A 502 -16.97 27.66 -12.83
N GLU A 503 -18.14 27.47 -12.24
CA GLU A 503 -18.99 26.29 -12.47
C GLU A 503 -19.64 26.32 -13.86
N LEU A 504 -19.80 27.51 -14.47
CA LEU A 504 -20.37 27.73 -15.81
C LEU A 504 -19.51 27.28 -17.01
N GLY A 505 -18.40 26.57 -16.78
CA GLY A 505 -17.64 25.92 -17.86
C GLY A 505 -16.90 26.87 -18.80
N ASP A 506 -17.00 26.64 -20.12
CA ASP A 506 -16.39 27.45 -21.17
C ASP A 506 -17.43 28.44 -21.74
N LEU A 507 -17.25 29.73 -21.45
CA LEU A 507 -18.17 30.79 -21.85
C LEU A 507 -17.96 31.25 -23.31
N THR A 508 -16.93 30.75 -24.01
CA THR A 508 -16.61 31.17 -25.39
C THR A 508 -17.57 30.63 -26.46
N LEU A 509 -18.50 29.77 -26.06
CA LEU A 509 -19.56 29.21 -26.93
C LEU A 509 -20.85 30.07 -26.98
N PHE A 510 -21.03 31.02 -26.05
CA PHE A 510 -22.25 31.82 -25.93
C PHE A 510 -22.07 33.23 -26.52
N SER A 511 -23.14 33.75 -27.14
CA SER A 511 -23.24 35.14 -27.58
C SER A 511 -23.41 36.12 -26.40
N GLU A 512 -23.27 37.42 -26.67
CA GLU A 512 -23.42 38.47 -25.65
C GLU A 512 -24.86 38.54 -25.09
N GLU A 513 -25.87 38.22 -25.92
CA GLU A 513 -27.29 38.14 -25.52
C GLU A 513 -27.56 36.91 -24.64
N GLU A 514 -27.00 35.75 -24.97
CA GLU A 514 -27.10 34.53 -24.14
C GLU A 514 -26.37 34.70 -22.80
N LEU A 515 -25.21 35.37 -22.79
CA LEU A 515 -24.51 35.71 -21.55
C LEU A 515 -25.30 36.69 -20.67
N GLN A 516 -26.15 37.54 -21.25
CA GLN A 516 -27.05 38.39 -20.47
C GLN A 516 -28.18 37.58 -19.83
N LEU A 517 -28.80 36.65 -20.56
CA LEU A 517 -29.79 35.73 -19.98
C LEU A 517 -29.20 34.89 -18.82
N ILE A 518 -27.96 34.42 -18.97
CA ILE A 518 -27.23 33.68 -17.92
C ILE A 518 -26.86 34.59 -16.73
N ALA A 519 -26.57 35.87 -16.97
CA ALA A 519 -26.31 36.85 -15.92
C ALA A 519 -27.58 37.11 -15.07
N ASP A 520 -28.71 37.34 -15.74
CA ASP A 520 -29.98 37.71 -15.12
C ASP A 520 -30.60 36.53 -14.33
N ASP A 521 -30.54 35.29 -14.85
CA ASP A 521 -31.07 34.09 -14.17
C ASP A 521 -30.27 33.72 -12.90
N LEU A 522 -28.94 33.89 -12.92
CA LEU A 522 -28.05 33.49 -11.82
C LEU A 522 -27.76 34.61 -10.82
N GLY A 523 -28.19 35.84 -11.12
CA GLY A 523 -27.90 37.05 -10.33
C GLY A 523 -26.42 37.43 -10.36
N LEU A 524 -25.74 37.27 -11.50
CA LEU A 524 -24.30 37.50 -11.66
C LEU A 524 -24.03 38.75 -12.51
N PRO A 525 -22.99 39.55 -12.20
CA PRO A 525 -22.67 40.73 -13.01
C PRO A 525 -22.14 40.33 -14.40
N LEU A 526 -22.86 40.70 -15.45
CA LEU A 526 -22.52 40.47 -16.87
C LEU A 526 -21.07 40.84 -17.21
N ALA A 527 -20.54 41.93 -16.64
CA ALA A 527 -19.17 42.37 -16.83
C ALA A 527 -18.12 41.29 -16.41
N SER A 528 -18.39 40.51 -15.36
CA SER A 528 -17.50 39.45 -14.89
C SER A 528 -17.60 38.18 -15.73
N LEU A 529 -18.77 37.86 -16.29
CA LEU A 529 -18.92 36.81 -17.29
C LEU A 529 -18.15 37.16 -18.58
N GLN A 530 -18.30 38.37 -19.12
CA GLN A 530 -17.53 38.84 -20.28
C GLN A 530 -16.02 38.85 -20.04
N LYS A 531 -15.59 39.31 -18.86
CA LYS A 531 -14.19 39.30 -18.42
C LYS A 531 -13.63 37.87 -18.43
N ARG A 532 -14.38 36.88 -17.93
CA ARG A 532 -13.99 35.46 -17.99
C ARG A 532 -13.97 34.92 -19.42
N GLN A 533 -14.99 35.21 -20.24
CA GLN A 533 -15.03 34.80 -21.64
C GLN A 533 -13.80 35.28 -22.41
N ARG A 534 -13.38 36.54 -22.21
CA ARG A 534 -12.15 37.11 -22.80
C ARG A 534 -10.89 36.38 -22.32
N VAL A 535 -10.80 36.04 -21.03
CA VAL A 535 -9.68 35.24 -20.49
C VAL A 535 -9.65 33.83 -21.09
N GLN A 536 -10.79 33.16 -21.22
CA GLN A 536 -10.90 31.83 -21.84
C GLN A 536 -10.53 31.87 -23.32
N ALA A 537 -11.00 32.86 -24.08
CA ALA A 537 -10.62 33.08 -25.48
C ALA A 537 -9.11 33.33 -25.64
N LEU A 538 -8.48 34.07 -24.73
CA LEU A 538 -7.03 34.29 -24.72
C LEU A 538 -6.26 33.01 -24.38
N LEU A 539 -6.71 32.21 -23.41
CA LEU A 539 -6.11 30.92 -23.07
C LEU A 539 -6.23 29.90 -24.22
N ASN A 540 -7.40 29.83 -24.87
CA ASN A 540 -7.63 28.98 -26.03
C ASN A 540 -6.80 29.43 -27.26
N LYS A 541 -6.48 30.72 -27.37
CA LYS A 541 -5.55 31.27 -28.38
C LYS A 541 -4.07 31.06 -28.03
N ALA A 542 -3.71 30.94 -26.74
CA ALA A 542 -2.35 30.77 -26.27
C ALA A 542 -1.89 29.29 -26.21
N ARG A 543 -2.82 28.33 -26.23
CA ARG A 543 -2.49 26.90 -26.29
C ARG A 543 -2.07 26.52 -27.72
N PRO A 544 -0.90 25.89 -27.93
CA PRO A 544 -0.54 25.40 -29.26
C PRO A 544 -1.52 24.32 -29.70
N LYS A 545 -1.89 24.32 -30.99
CA LYS A 545 -2.69 23.26 -31.57
C LYS A 545 -1.84 21.99 -31.68
N GLU A 546 -2.16 20.99 -30.88
CA GLU A 546 -1.82 19.61 -31.25
C GLU A 546 -2.63 19.27 -32.52
N ASN A 547 -1.91 18.96 -33.60
CA ASN A 547 -2.54 18.43 -34.80
C ASN A 547 -2.85 16.95 -34.58
N VAL A 548 -4.03 16.53 -35.05
CA VAL A 548 -4.47 15.13 -35.13
C VAL A 548 -3.73 14.41 -36.25
#